data_AF-A0AA36IU49-F1
#
_entry.id   AF-A0AA36IU49-F1
#
_cell.length_a   1.000
_cell.length_b   1.000
_cell.length_c   1.000
_cell.angle_alpha   90.00
_cell.angle_beta   90.00
_cell.angle_gamma   90.00
#
_symmetry.space_group_name_H-M   'P 1'
#
loop_
_entity.id
_entity.type
_entity.pdbx_description
1 polymer ?
#
loop_
_entity_poly.entity_id
_entity_poly.type
_entity_poly.pdbx_seq_one_letter_code
_entity_poly.pdbx_strand_id
1 'polypeptide(L)'
;SRATSGRCPSAPKGNAGYSFVSIGNCLAARTAVLLLLISYRQARWLLEQPAQSFFSQLPCWVWRGYWWMGVFGAQSAKRHCGWSNDEGFIGQLVAEGGYLSKREREAVTSAKLTRSYVDEQGRRKFVGQKLQLKRSQPHSCTWPLRFHHVSAHLVVKSDFAGSILPNLALP
;
A
#
# COMPACT_ATOMS: atom_id res chain seq x y z
N SER A 1 1.93 11.45 5.47
CA SER A 1 2.30 12.18 6.70
C SER A 1 1.32 13.32 6.90
N ARG A 2 0.54 13.30 8.00
CA ARG A 2 -0.35 14.42 8.32
C ARG A 2 0.44 15.68 8.67
N ALA A 3 1.53 15.50 9.42
CA ALA A 3 2.39 16.58 9.90
C ALA A 3 2.97 17.48 8.79
N THR A 4 3.41 16.92 7.66
CA THR A 4 4.06 17.71 6.60
C THR A 4 3.14 18.09 5.45
N SER A 5 2.05 17.36 5.22
CA SER A 5 1.11 17.67 4.13
C SER A 5 0.02 18.66 4.53
N GLY A 6 -0.18 18.91 5.83
CA GLY A 6 -1.29 19.71 6.34
C GLY A 6 -2.66 19.06 6.14
N ARG A 7 -2.73 17.77 5.80
CA ARG A 7 -4.01 17.06 5.60
C ARG A 7 -4.69 16.76 6.93
N CYS A 8 -5.92 17.20 7.09
CA CYS A 8 -6.82 16.92 8.23
C CYS A 8 -8.25 16.64 7.71
N PRO A 9 -9.19 16.17 8.54
CA PRO A 9 -10.57 15.95 8.11
C PRO A 9 -11.24 17.18 7.47
N SER A 10 -10.95 18.39 7.97
CA SER A 10 -11.47 19.64 7.40
C SER A 10 -10.71 20.14 6.16
N ALA A 11 -9.48 19.65 5.94
CA ALA A 11 -8.66 19.99 4.78
C ALA A 11 -8.06 18.72 4.16
N PRO A 12 -8.86 17.84 3.53
CA PRO A 12 -8.42 16.54 3.05
C PRO A 12 -7.36 16.62 1.94
N LYS A 13 -7.35 17.73 1.19
CA LYS A 13 -6.35 18.03 0.15
C LYS A 13 -5.01 18.48 0.73
N GLY A 14 -4.98 18.93 1.99
CA GLY A 14 -3.78 19.49 2.63
C GLY A 14 -3.35 20.83 2.02
N ASN A 15 -2.11 21.23 2.30
CA ASN A 15 -1.53 22.46 1.76
C ASN A 15 -1.06 22.25 0.31
N ALA A 16 -1.86 22.71 -0.65
CA ALA A 16 -1.55 22.60 -2.08
C ALA A 16 -0.38 23.50 -2.55
N GLY A 17 0.08 24.45 -1.73
CA GLY A 17 1.28 25.24 -2.00
C GLY A 17 2.56 24.39 -2.05
N TYR A 18 2.51 23.18 -1.46
CA TYR A 18 3.59 22.21 -1.61
C TYR A 18 3.38 21.33 -2.85
N SER A 19 4.34 21.34 -3.78
CA SER A 19 4.29 20.57 -5.03
C SER A 19 4.04 19.06 -4.80
N PHE A 20 4.69 18.47 -3.79
CA PHE A 20 4.49 17.05 -3.46
C PHE A 20 3.06 16.73 -3.00
N VAL A 21 2.34 17.68 -2.39
CA VAL A 21 0.95 17.51 -1.98
C VAL A 21 0.05 17.52 -3.22
N SER A 22 0.26 18.48 -4.12
CA SER A 22 -0.50 18.57 -5.37
C SER A 22 -0.34 17.32 -6.24
N ILE A 23 0.91 16.87 -6.46
CA ILE A 23 1.21 15.63 -7.18
C ILE A 23 0.56 14.43 -6.49
N GLY A 24 0.67 14.33 -5.16
CA GLY A 24 0.06 13.26 -4.39
C GLY A 24 -1.48 13.25 -4.48
N ASN A 25 -2.12 14.42 -4.55
CA ASN A 25 -3.57 14.53 -4.74
C ASN A 25 -3.99 14.07 -6.15
N CYS A 26 -3.24 14.46 -7.18
CA CYS A 26 -3.47 14.01 -8.56
C CYS A 26 -3.34 12.49 -8.68
N LEU A 27 -2.28 11.91 -8.10
CA LEU A 27 -2.10 10.46 -8.08
C LEU A 27 -3.25 9.76 -7.34
N ALA A 28 -3.64 10.26 -6.17
CA ALA A 28 -4.76 9.70 -5.40
C ALA A 28 -6.08 9.72 -6.19
N ALA A 29 -6.37 10.81 -6.90
CA ALA A 29 -7.56 10.92 -7.75
C ALA A 29 -7.53 9.92 -8.90
N ARG A 30 -6.39 9.79 -9.61
CA ARG A 30 -6.22 8.79 -10.69
C ARG A 30 -6.37 7.36 -10.18
N THR A 31 -5.78 7.05 -9.03
CA THR A 31 -5.94 5.75 -8.38
C THR A 31 -7.40 5.48 -8.04
N ALA A 32 -8.12 6.45 -7.46
CA ALA A 32 -9.55 6.28 -7.16
C ALA A 32 -10.38 5.97 -8.41
N VAL A 33 -10.18 6.71 -9.51
CA VAL A 33 -10.84 6.44 -10.79
C VAL A 33 -10.48 5.04 -11.32
N LEU A 34 -9.22 4.65 -11.25
CA LEU A 34 -8.78 3.32 -11.66
C LEU A 34 -9.47 2.21 -10.85
N LEU A 35 -9.56 2.35 -9.52
CA LEU A 35 -10.24 1.35 -8.66
C LEU A 35 -11.73 1.27 -8.98
N LEU A 36 -12.39 2.41 -9.25
CA LEU A 36 -13.78 2.44 -9.70
C LEU A 36 -13.97 1.71 -11.03
N LEU A 37 -13.08 1.95 -12.00
CA LEU A 37 -13.12 1.26 -13.29
C LEU A 37 -12.88 -0.25 -13.16
N ILE A 38 -11.91 -0.68 -12.35
CA ILE A 38 -11.67 -2.11 -12.06
C ILE A 38 -12.92 -2.72 -11.41
N SER A 39 -13.51 -2.02 -10.44
CA SER A 39 -14.74 -2.49 -9.76
C SER A 39 -15.93 -2.58 -10.70
N TYR A 40 -16.09 -1.60 -11.60
CA TYR A 40 -17.14 -1.61 -12.64
C TYR A 40 -17.01 -2.81 -13.58
N ARG A 41 -15.77 -3.23 -13.88
CA ARG A 41 -15.48 -4.44 -14.67
C ARG A 41 -15.55 -5.73 -13.84
N GLN A 42 -16.06 -5.66 -12.60
CA GLN A 42 -16.12 -6.77 -11.65
C GLN A 42 -14.76 -7.47 -11.41
N ALA A 43 -13.66 -6.72 -11.59
CA ALA A 43 -12.33 -7.20 -11.36
C ALA A 43 -11.89 -6.91 -9.92
N ARG A 44 -10.85 -7.64 -9.48
CA ARG A 44 -10.30 -7.55 -8.13
C ARG A 44 -9.15 -6.57 -8.09
N TRP A 45 -9.04 -5.81 -7.00
CA TRP A 45 -7.91 -4.91 -6.77
C TRP A 45 -7.39 -5.01 -5.35
N LEU A 46 -6.11 -4.66 -5.19
CA LEU A 46 -5.47 -4.46 -3.90
C LEU A 46 -4.73 -3.13 -3.93
N LEU A 47 -5.15 -2.23 -3.05
CA LEU A 47 -4.51 -0.95 -2.84
C LEU A 47 -3.70 -1.00 -1.56
N GLU A 48 -2.37 -1.01 -1.69
CA GLU A 48 -1.49 -0.80 -0.54
C GLU A 48 -1.43 0.69 -0.19
N GLN A 49 -1.63 1.01 1.09
CA GLN A 49 -1.49 2.37 1.62
C GLN A 49 -0.82 2.37 3.00
N PRO A 50 -0.16 3.48 3.38
CA PRO A 50 0.24 3.67 4.77
C PRO A 50 -0.98 3.60 5.70
N ALA A 51 -0.84 2.97 6.87
CA ALA A 51 -1.93 2.80 7.84
C ALA A 51 -2.59 4.12 8.30
N GLN A 52 -1.91 5.26 8.13
CA GLN A 52 -2.41 6.59 8.50
C GLN A 52 -3.12 7.35 7.35
N SER A 53 -3.48 6.65 6.26
CA SER A 53 -4.24 7.26 5.16
C SER A 53 -5.69 7.59 5.59
N PHE A 54 -6.32 8.53 4.88
CA PHE A 54 -7.73 8.87 5.08
C PHE A 54 -8.69 7.78 4.59
N PHE A 55 -8.19 6.77 3.88
CA PHE A 55 -9.02 5.72 3.29
C PHE A 55 -9.83 4.96 4.35
N SER A 56 -9.26 4.80 5.55
CA SER A 56 -9.95 4.18 6.70
C SER A 56 -11.17 4.93 7.22
N GLN A 57 -11.36 6.18 6.82
CA GLN A 57 -12.47 7.03 7.25
C GLN A 57 -13.56 7.14 6.17
N LEU A 58 -13.34 6.57 4.99
CA LEU A 58 -14.32 6.61 3.91
C LEU A 58 -15.37 5.51 4.13
N PRO A 59 -16.67 5.82 3.99
CA PRO A 59 -17.72 4.83 4.03
C PRO A 59 -17.67 4.02 2.73
N CYS A 60 -16.88 2.95 2.70
CA CYS A 60 -16.80 2.06 1.55
C CYS A 60 -16.81 0.59 1.98
N TRP A 61 -17.45 -0.25 1.16
CA TRP A 61 -17.45 -1.70 1.29
C TRP A 61 -16.12 -2.25 0.75
N VAL A 62 -15.08 -2.08 1.55
CA VAL A 62 -13.73 -2.51 1.23
C VAL A 62 -13.17 -3.26 2.42
N TRP A 63 -12.46 -4.33 2.14
CA TRP A 63 -11.82 -5.17 3.13
C TRP A 63 -10.42 -4.66 3.39
N ARG A 64 -10.00 -4.72 4.66
CA ARG A 64 -8.68 -4.25 5.09
C ARG A 64 -7.89 -5.40 5.69
N GLY A 65 -6.62 -5.50 5.30
CA GLY A 65 -5.69 -6.49 5.81
C GLY A 65 -4.34 -5.89 6.16
N TYR A 66 -3.64 -6.56 7.06
CA TYR A 66 -2.26 -6.25 7.40
C TYR A 66 -1.41 -7.50 7.26
N TRP A 67 -0.23 -7.34 6.70
CA TRP A 67 0.73 -8.43 6.55
C TRP A 67 2.16 -7.92 6.69
N TRP A 68 3.10 -8.81 6.97
CA TRP A 68 4.53 -8.52 7.05
C TRP A 68 5.20 -8.90 5.74
N MET A 69 5.86 -7.94 5.09
CA MET A 69 6.57 -8.21 3.84
C MET A 69 7.73 -9.19 4.00
N GLY A 70 8.26 -9.34 5.22
CA GLY A 70 9.29 -10.32 5.54
C GLY A 70 8.85 -11.77 5.29
N VAL A 71 7.55 -12.08 5.43
CA VAL A 71 7.00 -13.40 5.08
C VAL A 71 7.10 -13.65 3.57
N PHE A 72 6.97 -12.60 2.78
CA PHE A 72 7.05 -12.62 1.32
C PHE A 72 8.47 -12.36 0.79
N GLY A 73 9.50 -12.67 1.58
CA GLY A 73 10.90 -12.57 1.17
C GLY A 73 11.48 -11.16 1.08
N ALA A 74 10.78 -10.13 1.56
CA ALA A 74 11.35 -8.79 1.62
C ALA A 74 12.47 -8.71 2.66
N GLN A 75 13.51 -7.93 2.38
CA GLN A 75 14.66 -7.71 3.27
C GLN A 75 14.35 -6.91 4.54
N SER A 76 13.09 -6.51 4.73
CA SER A 76 12.65 -5.75 5.89
C SER A 76 11.32 -6.32 6.36
N ALA A 77 11.22 -6.57 7.66
CA ALA A 77 9.98 -6.89 8.34
C ALA A 77 9.10 -5.65 8.45
N LYS A 78 8.72 -5.05 7.33
CA LYS A 78 7.81 -3.91 7.30
C LYS A 78 6.38 -4.43 7.24
N ARG A 79 5.56 -4.01 8.21
CA ARG A 79 4.12 -4.29 8.19
C ARG A 79 3.44 -3.37 7.18
N HIS A 80 2.74 -3.97 6.24
CA HIS A 80 1.98 -3.32 5.19
C HIS A 80 0.49 -3.34 5.54
N CYS A 81 -0.26 -2.42 4.94
CA CYS A 81 -1.71 -2.31 5.07
C CYS A 81 -2.29 -2.23 3.67
N GLY A 82 -3.22 -3.14 3.37
CA GLY A 82 -3.92 -3.20 2.09
C GLY A 82 -5.41 -2.98 2.25
N TRP A 83 -6.01 -2.59 1.14
CA TRP A 83 -7.44 -2.50 0.95
C TRP A 83 -7.82 -3.26 -0.32
N SER A 84 -8.92 -4.00 -0.29
CA SER A 84 -9.40 -4.76 -1.45
C SER A 84 -10.93 -4.73 -1.53
N ASN A 85 -11.48 -4.89 -2.73
CA ASN A 85 -12.90 -5.19 -2.94
C ASN A 85 -13.22 -6.69 -2.80
N ASP A 86 -12.23 -7.56 -2.55
CA ASP A 86 -12.40 -9.01 -2.37
C ASP A 86 -11.95 -9.42 -0.96
N GLU A 87 -12.90 -9.88 -0.13
CA GLU A 87 -12.65 -10.36 1.23
C GLU A 87 -11.76 -11.60 1.25
N GLY A 88 -12.05 -12.55 0.37
CA GLY A 88 -11.32 -13.82 0.29
C GLY A 88 -9.87 -13.58 -0.10
N PHE A 89 -9.62 -12.68 -1.05
CA PHE A 89 -8.27 -12.32 -1.47
C PHE A 89 -7.47 -11.70 -0.32
N ILE A 90 -8.03 -10.69 0.37
CA ILE A 90 -7.30 -10.07 1.46
C ILE A 90 -7.17 -10.99 2.69
N GLY A 91 -8.16 -11.85 2.91
CA GLY A 91 -8.14 -12.88 3.95
C GLY A 91 -7.00 -13.87 3.74
N GLN A 92 -6.75 -14.32 2.51
CA GLN A 92 -5.61 -15.18 2.18
C GLN A 92 -4.27 -14.49 2.46
N LEU A 93 -4.10 -13.23 2.07
CA LEU A 93 -2.90 -12.45 2.37
C LEU A 93 -2.65 -12.31 3.87
N VAL A 94 -3.70 -12.08 4.65
CA VAL A 94 -3.62 -11.99 6.11
C VAL A 94 -3.35 -13.35 6.74
N ALA A 95 -3.93 -14.43 6.22
CA ALA A 95 -3.68 -15.78 6.71
C ALA A 95 -2.21 -16.19 6.51
N GLU A 96 -1.62 -15.86 5.36
CA GLU A 96 -0.23 -16.18 5.04
C GLU A 96 0.75 -15.23 5.74
N GLY A 97 0.53 -13.91 5.65
CA GLY A 97 1.49 -12.89 6.08
C GLY A 97 1.13 -12.11 7.33
N GLY A 98 0.00 -12.38 7.98
CA GLY A 98 -0.55 -11.57 9.07
C GLY A 98 0.28 -11.56 10.35
N TYR A 99 1.11 -12.59 10.54
CA TYR A 99 1.94 -12.75 11.72
C TYR A 99 3.42 -12.93 11.36
N LEU A 100 4.29 -12.34 12.17
CA LEU A 100 5.73 -12.55 12.11
C LEU A 100 6.26 -12.43 13.54
N SER A 101 6.85 -13.49 14.06
CA SER A 101 7.36 -13.55 15.44
C SER A 101 8.49 -12.54 15.64
N LYS A 102 8.79 -12.21 16.90
CA LYS A 102 9.91 -11.31 17.21
C LYS A 102 11.24 -11.84 16.64
N ARG A 103 11.51 -13.14 16.82
CA ARG A 103 12.72 -13.80 16.31
C ARG A 103 12.82 -13.72 14.79
N GLU A 104 11.72 -13.97 14.07
CA GLU A 104 11.70 -13.87 12.61
C GLU A 104 11.86 -12.43 12.13
N ARG A 105 11.21 -11.46 12.79
CA ARG A 105 11.40 -10.03 12.48
C ARG A 105 12.86 -9.62 12.62
N GLU A 106 13.53 -10.06 13.68
CA GLU A 106 14.95 -9.80 13.91
C GLU A 106 15.83 -10.51 12.88
N ALA A 107 15.47 -11.71 12.44
CA ALA A 107 16.19 -12.44 11.40
C ALA A 107 16.07 -11.77 10.01
N VAL A 108 14.90 -11.21 9.69
CA VAL A 108 14.66 -10.51 8.41
C VAL A 108 15.32 -9.13 8.40
N THR A 109 15.26 -8.39 9.51
CA THR A 109 15.80 -7.03 9.59
C THR A 109 17.30 -7.06 9.89
N SER A 110 18.11 -7.17 8.83
CA SER A 110 19.57 -7.21 8.93
C SER A 110 20.23 -5.91 9.42
N ALA A 111 19.55 -4.76 9.32
CA ALA A 111 20.11 -3.45 9.70
C ALA A 111 19.13 -2.58 10.51
N LYS A 112 19.64 -1.92 11.56
CA LYS A 112 18.88 -0.93 12.35
C LYS A 112 18.61 0.35 11.53
N LEU A 113 17.47 0.39 10.85
CA LEU A 113 17.03 1.53 10.04
C LEU A 113 16.88 2.84 10.81
N THR A 114 16.74 2.78 12.12
CA THR A 114 16.63 3.95 13.01
C THR A 114 17.73 3.91 14.07
N ARG A 115 18.33 5.06 14.35
CA ARG A 115 19.17 5.28 15.54
C ARG A 115 18.41 6.11 16.56
N SER A 116 18.56 5.80 17.84
CA SER A 116 18.06 6.67 18.91
C SER A 116 19.18 7.58 19.41
N TYR A 117 18.84 8.82 19.69
CA TYR A 117 19.72 9.78 20.37
C TYR A 117 18.93 10.50 21.47
N VAL A 118 19.62 11.08 22.43
CA VAL A 118 19.03 11.94 23.45
C VAL A 118 19.30 13.38 23.02
N ASP A 119 18.26 14.22 22.97
CA ASP A 119 18.43 15.64 22.64
C ASP A 119 18.95 16.44 23.84
N GLU A 120 19.22 17.74 23.64
CA GLU A 120 19.71 18.66 24.68
C GLU A 120 18.75 18.79 25.88
N GLN A 121 17.49 18.38 25.71
CA GLN A 121 16.44 18.44 26.74
C GLN A 121 16.29 17.10 27.48
N GLY A 122 17.20 16.14 27.26
CA GLY A 122 17.15 14.81 27.86
C GLY A 122 16.08 13.90 27.24
N ARG A 123 15.44 14.30 26.13
CA ARG A 123 14.35 13.51 25.52
C ARG A 123 14.92 12.55 24.47
N ARG A 124 14.48 11.30 24.53
CA ARG A 124 14.85 10.29 23.54
C ARG A 124 14.15 10.57 22.20
N LYS A 125 14.93 10.73 21.14
CA LYS A 125 14.48 10.91 19.77
C LYS A 125 14.95 9.74 18.91
N PHE A 126 14.23 9.49 17.81
CA PHE A 126 14.59 8.48 16.83
C PHE A 126 14.77 9.16 15.48
N VAL A 127 15.89 8.89 14.82
CA VAL A 127 16.16 9.38 13.47
C VAL A 127 16.47 8.21 12.56
N GLY A 128 15.86 8.23 11.38
CA GLY A 128 16.13 7.27 10.33
C GLY A 128 17.57 7.42 9.80
N GLN A 129 18.28 6.31 9.65
CA GLN A 129 19.59 6.29 9.01
C GLN A 129 19.39 6.41 7.50
N LYS A 130 19.55 7.62 6.93
CA LYS A 130 19.21 7.93 5.52
C LYS A 130 19.74 6.90 4.50
N LEU A 131 21.01 6.50 4.61
CA LEU A 131 21.62 5.53 3.70
C LEU A 131 20.98 4.14 3.82
N GLN A 132 20.76 3.66 5.05
CA GLN A 132 20.13 2.36 5.26
C GLN A 132 18.65 2.38 4.87
N LEU A 133 17.93 3.47 5.15
CA LEU A 133 16.55 3.65 4.70
C LEU A 133 16.45 3.58 3.18
N LYS A 134 17.31 4.29 2.45
CA LYS A 134 17.33 4.24 0.98
C LYS A 134 17.67 2.84 0.46
N ARG A 135 18.66 2.17 1.06
CA ARG A 135 19.04 0.79 0.71
C ARG A 135 17.96 -0.24 1.03
N SER A 136 17.16 0.00 2.07
CA SER A 136 16.05 -0.87 2.50
C SER A 136 14.76 -0.70 1.69
N GLN A 137 14.78 0.18 0.68
CA GLN A 137 13.66 0.40 -0.25
C GLN A 137 13.91 -0.19 -1.65
N PRO A 138 14.49 -1.40 -1.82
CA PRO A 138 14.45 -2.02 -3.13
C PRO A 138 12.97 -2.24 -3.49
N HIS A 139 12.54 -1.70 -4.63
CA HIS A 139 11.16 -1.80 -5.10
C HIS A 139 10.81 -3.23 -5.59
N SER A 140 11.76 -4.16 -5.51
CA SER A 140 11.58 -5.56 -5.87
C SER A 140 11.03 -6.35 -4.69
N CYS A 141 9.75 -6.16 -4.36
CA CYS A 141 9.00 -7.26 -3.79
C CYS A 141 8.60 -8.16 -4.97
N THR A 142 9.24 -9.32 -5.08
CA THR A 142 8.64 -10.45 -5.77
C THR A 142 7.48 -10.90 -4.89
N TRP A 143 6.30 -10.33 -5.12
CA TRP A 143 5.07 -10.94 -4.61
C TRP A 143 5.08 -12.41 -5.03
N PRO A 144 4.69 -13.35 -4.16
CA PRO A 144 4.71 -14.76 -4.52
C PRO A 144 4.00 -14.92 -5.86
N LEU A 145 4.68 -15.55 -6.82
CA LEU A 145 4.14 -15.77 -8.16
C LEU A 145 2.78 -16.52 -8.14
N ARG A 146 2.42 -17.12 -6.99
CA ARG A 146 1.14 -17.76 -6.69
C ARG A 146 -0.07 -16.81 -6.76
N PHE A 147 0.11 -15.49 -6.67
CA PHE A 147 -0.99 -14.52 -6.82
C PHE A 147 -1.20 -14.02 -8.26
N HIS A 148 -0.42 -14.50 -9.23
CA HIS A 148 -0.47 -14.00 -10.61
C HIS A 148 -1.68 -14.43 -11.43
N HIS A 149 -2.54 -15.32 -10.95
CA HIS A 149 -3.69 -15.70 -11.77
C HIS A 149 -4.76 -14.61 -11.89
N VAL A 150 -4.78 -13.58 -11.02
CA VAL A 150 -5.62 -12.37 -11.17
C VAL A 150 -4.95 -11.13 -10.57
N SER A 151 -3.63 -10.98 -10.69
CA SER A 151 -2.98 -9.70 -10.41
C SER A 151 -2.82 -8.97 -11.73
N ALA A 152 -3.65 -7.94 -11.95
CA ALA A 152 -3.31 -6.91 -12.92
C ALA A 152 -2.06 -6.19 -12.42
N HIS A 153 -0.88 -6.76 -12.69
CA HIS A 153 0.26 -5.92 -12.99
C HIS A 153 -0.20 -5.05 -14.16
N LEU A 154 -0.42 -3.77 -13.91
CA LEU A 154 -0.60 -2.82 -15.00
C LEU A 154 0.75 -2.63 -15.70
N VAL A 155 1.26 -3.69 -16.32
CA VAL A 155 2.04 -3.58 -17.54
C VAL A 155 0.97 -3.31 -18.58
N VAL A 156 0.84 -2.06 -19.04
CA VAL A 156 0.03 -1.73 -20.21
C VAL A 156 0.71 -2.39 -21.41
N LYS A 157 0.42 -3.68 -21.65
CA LYS A 157 0.55 -4.29 -22.97
C LYS A 157 -0.80 -4.13 -23.64
N SER A 158 -0.85 -3.24 -24.63
CA SER A 158 -2.01 -3.02 -25.48
C SER A 158 -2.18 -4.19 -26.44
N ASP A 159 -2.62 -5.34 -25.95
CA ASP A 159 -3.09 -6.41 -26.83
C ASP A 159 -4.62 -6.32 -26.88
N PHE A 160 -5.09 -5.35 -27.66
CA PHE A 160 -6.50 -5.18 -28.00
C PHE A 160 -6.85 -6.18 -29.12
N ALA A 161 -6.93 -7.47 -28.78
CA ALA A 161 -7.54 -8.46 -29.65
C ALA A 161 -9.04 -8.51 -29.32
N GLY A 162 -9.84 -7.90 -30.18
CA GLY A 162 -11.29 -7.81 -30.05
C GLY A 162 -11.92 -9.20 -29.92
N SER A 163 -12.77 -9.35 -28.90
CA SER A 163 -13.87 -10.30 -28.94
C SER A 163 -15.11 -9.63 -28.34
N ILE A 164 -16.18 -9.76 -29.11
CA ILE A 164 -17.48 -9.11 -28.98
C ILE A 164 -18.20 -9.70 -27.75
N LEU A 165 -18.68 -8.85 -26.85
CA LEU A 165 -19.60 -9.27 -25.79
C LEU A 165 -20.98 -9.53 -26.40
N PRO A 166 -21.64 -10.67 -26.12
CA PRO A 166 -23.04 -10.85 -26.48
C PRO A 166 -23.93 -10.07 -25.52
N ASN A 167 -25.02 -9.55 -26.09
CA ASN A 167 -26.12 -8.79 -25.49
C ASN A 167 -26.40 -9.09 -24.00
N LEU A 168 -26.20 -8.09 -23.16
CA LEU A 168 -26.91 -7.95 -21.89
C LEU A 168 -28.29 -7.36 -22.21
N ALA A 169 -29.29 -8.23 -22.31
CA ALA A 169 -30.67 -7.83 -22.12
C ALA A 169 -30.85 -7.49 -20.63
N LEU A 170 -31.10 -6.22 -20.32
CA LEU A 170 -31.66 -5.80 -19.05
C LEU A 170 -33.20 -5.94 -19.13
N PRO A 171 -33.88 -6.29 -18.01
CA PRO A 171 -35.33 -6.34 -17.94
C PRO A 171 -35.98 -4.97 -18.14
#